data_AF-A0AB33BR24-F1
#
_entry.id   AF-A0AB33BR24-F1
#
_cell.length_a   1.000
_cell.length_b   1.000
_cell.length_c   1.000
_cell.angle_alpha   90.00
_cell.angle_beta   90.00
_cell.angle_gamma   90.00
#
_symmetry.space_group_name_H-M   'P 1'
#
loop_
_entity.id
_entity.type
_entity.pdbx_description
1 polymer ?
#
loop_
_entity_poly.entity_id
_entity_poly.type
_entity_poly.pdbx_seq_one_letter_code
_entity_poly.pdbx_strand_id
1 'polypeptide(L)' 'MENNDEKLSAILYQITIIGEATKRLSVIFRQQHPEIPWREMAGMRDVIVHKYDQLDLDVVWDIVENKLTELLKAIAPLL' A
#
# COMPACT_ATOMS: atom_id res chain seq x y z
N MET A 1 -23.84 11.27 -3.76
CA MET A 1 -22.70 10.84 -2.92
C MET A 1 -21.82 12.06 -2.78
N GLU A 2 -21.62 12.58 -1.57
CA GLU A 2 -20.71 13.71 -1.34
C GLU A 2 -19.34 13.40 -1.95
N ASN A 3 -18.81 14.34 -2.76
CA ASN A 3 -17.47 14.23 -3.34
C ASN A 3 -16.46 14.15 -2.19
N ASN A 4 -15.94 12.96 -1.96
CA ASN A 4 -15.01 12.64 -0.89
C ASN A 4 -13.56 12.66 -1.40
N ASP A 5 -13.30 13.46 -2.44
CA ASP A 5 -12.04 13.49 -3.21
C ASP A 5 -10.84 13.81 -2.31
N GLU A 6 -11.04 14.63 -1.28
CA GLU A 6 -10.06 14.90 -0.23
C GLU A 6 -9.67 13.61 0.52
N LYS A 7 -10.67 12.82 0.96
CA LYS A 7 -10.41 11.57 1.69
C LYS A 7 -9.77 10.52 0.78
N LEU A 8 -10.20 10.42 -0.47
CA LEU A 8 -9.56 9.56 -1.45
C LEU A 8 -8.09 9.98 -1.64
N SER A 9 -7.82 11.27 -1.83
CA SER A 9 -6.46 11.79 -1.96
C SER A 9 -5.60 11.49 -0.73
N ALA A 10 -6.18 11.64 0.48
CA ALA A 10 -5.49 11.30 1.72
C ALA A 10 -5.16 9.79 1.79
N ILE A 11 -6.10 8.92 1.42
CA ILE A 11 -5.89 7.46 1.38
C ILE A 11 -4.78 7.10 0.39
N LEU A 12 -4.84 7.61 -0.84
CA LEU A 12 -3.82 7.36 -1.87
C LEU A 12 -2.43 7.84 -1.42
N TYR A 13 -2.36 8.97 -0.71
CA TYR A 13 -1.12 9.47 -0.13
C TYR A 13 -0.56 8.53 0.95
N GLN A 14 -1.41 8.00 1.83
CA GLN A 14 -0.96 7.03 2.85
C GLN A 14 -0.45 5.72 2.21
N ILE A 15 -1.14 5.19 1.19
CA ILE A 15 -0.69 4.00 0.46
C ILE A 15 0.67 4.27 -0.22
N THR A 16 0.85 5.47 -0.77
CA THR A 16 2.14 5.91 -1.35
C THR A 16 3.27 5.89 -0.31
N ILE A 17 3.01 6.40 0.91
CA ILE A 17 3.99 6.38 2.01
C ILE A 17 4.37 4.94 2.37
N ILE A 18 3.41 4.03 2.47
CA ILE A 18 3.66 2.62 2.78
C ILE A 18 4.58 1.98 1.72
N GLY A 19 4.32 2.22 0.43
CA GLY A 19 5.17 1.72 -0.65
C GLY A 19 6.58 2.31 -0.63
N GLU A 20 6.71 3.61 -0.32
CA GLU A 20 8.00 4.28 -0.19
C GLU A 20 8.81 3.74 1.02
N ALA A 21 8.16 3.55 2.17
CA ALA A 21 8.77 2.93 3.34
C ALA A 21 9.27 1.51 3.03
N THR A 22 8.51 0.74 2.27
CA THR A 22 8.91 -0.60 1.82
C THR A 22 10.17 -0.60 0.98
N LYS A 23 10.34 0.40 0.09
CA LYS A 23 11.55 0.54 -0.74
C LYS A 23 12.81 0.85 0.08
N ARG A 24 12.66 1.41 1.29
CA ARG A 24 13.77 1.71 2.22
C ARG A 24 14.23 0.50 3.03
N LEU A 25 13.42 -0.57 3.10
CA LEU A 25 13.81 -1.81 3.75
C LEU A 25 14.91 -2.52 2.96
N SER A 26 15.88 -3.08 3.68
CA SER A 26 16.97 -3.82 3.05
C SER A 26 16.44 -5.03 2.27
N VAL A 27 17.16 -5.41 1.21
CA VAL A 27 16.82 -6.62 0.43
C VAL A 27 16.86 -7.87 1.32
N ILE A 28 17.85 -7.96 2.21
CA ILE A 28 18.03 -9.08 3.13
C ILE A 28 16.80 -9.23 4.05
N PHE A 29 16.35 -8.13 4.65
CA PHE A 29 15.17 -8.16 5.53
C PHE A 29 13.92 -8.63 4.78
N ARG A 30 13.68 -8.10 3.57
CA ARG A 30 12.54 -8.52 2.75
C ARG A 30 12.62 -9.99 2.32
N GLN A 31 13.82 -10.53 2.12
CA GLN A 31 14.04 -11.94 1.81
C GLN A 31 13.83 -12.86 3.02
N GLN A 32 14.04 -12.36 4.25
CA GLN A 32 13.78 -13.10 5.49
C GLN A 32 12.29 -13.22 5.80
N HIS A 33 11.46 -12.34 5.23
CA HIS A 33 10.01 -12.27 5.45
C HIS A 33 9.23 -12.37 4.12
N PRO A 34 9.40 -13.44 3.32
CA PRO A 34 8.80 -13.54 2.00
C PRO A 34 7.26 -13.67 2.03
N GLU A 35 6.68 -13.98 3.19
CA GLU A 35 5.23 -14.02 3.41
C GLU A 35 4.56 -12.64 3.33
N ILE A 36 5.34 -11.57 3.50
CA ILE A 36 4.85 -10.19 3.39
C ILE A 36 4.93 -9.73 1.93
N PRO A 37 3.86 -9.14 1.36
CA PRO A 37 3.78 -8.77 -0.05
C PRO A 37 4.57 -7.48 -0.39
N TRP A 38 5.88 -7.50 -0.16
CA TRP A 38 6.75 -6.32 -0.31
C TRP A 38 6.73 -5.74 -1.72
N ARG A 39 6.64 -6.61 -2.73
CA ARG A 39 6.68 -6.20 -4.14
C ARG A 39 5.40 -5.48 -4.51
N GLU A 40 4.26 -5.99 -4.05
CA GLU A 40 2.95 -5.37 -4.25
C GLU A 40 2.89 -3.99 -3.59
N MET A 41 3.37 -3.86 -2.34
CA MET A 41 3.41 -2.58 -1.62
C MET A 41 4.27 -1.53 -2.36
N ALA A 42 5.49 -1.92 -2.76
CA ALA A 42 6.39 -1.03 -3.50
C ALA A 42 5.83 -0.66 -4.89
N GLY A 43 5.17 -1.62 -5.56
CA GLY A 43 4.56 -1.43 -6.88
C GLY A 43 3.30 -0.56 -6.84
N MET A 44 2.50 -0.63 -5.77
CA MET A 44 1.29 0.18 -5.62
C MET A 44 1.62 1.68 -5.59
N ARG A 45 2.72 2.08 -4.94
CA ARG A 45 3.23 3.46 -5.00
C ARG A 45 3.50 3.90 -6.44
N ASP A 46 4.07 3.04 -7.27
CA ASP A 46 4.40 3.38 -8.66
C ASP A 46 3.12 3.50 -9.50
N VAL A 47 2.11 2.67 -9.26
CA VAL A 47 0.79 2.79 -9.89
C VAL A 47 0.11 4.09 -9.50
N ILE A 48 0.05 4.42 -8.20
CA ILE A 48 -0.61 5.63 -7.72
C ILE A 48 0.07 6.89 -8.25
N VAL A 49 1.41 6.95 -8.29
CA VAL A 49 2.11 8.18 -8.73
C VAL A 49 2.11 8.34 -10.25
N HIS A 50 2.19 7.25 -11.02
CA HIS A 50 2.36 7.33 -12.48
C HIS A 50 1.09 7.06 -13.29
N LYS A 51 0.05 6.49 -12.67
CA LYS A 51 -1.20 6.10 -13.33
C LYS A 51 -2.42 6.50 -12.50
N TYR A 52 -2.34 7.62 -11.78
CA TYR A 52 -3.42 8.10 -10.91
C TYR A 52 -4.74 8.32 -11.66
N ASP A 53 -4.66 8.68 -12.94
CA ASP A 53 -5.78 8.88 -13.87
C ASP A 53 -6.51 7.59 -14.25
N GLN A 54 -5.88 6.44 -14.02
CA GLN A 54 -6.38 5.10 -14.37
C GLN A 54 -6.58 4.24 -13.13
N LEU A 55 -6.63 4.84 -11.94
CA LEU A 55 -6.85 4.11 -10.71
C LEU A 55 -8.27 3.54 -10.68
N ASP A 56 -8.34 2.23 -10.45
CA ASP A 56 -9.58 1.55 -10.13
C ASP A 56 -9.88 1.75 -8.64
N LEU A 57 -10.94 2.48 -8.34
CA LEU A 57 -11.32 2.81 -6.97
C LEU A 57 -11.81 1.59 -6.19
N ASP A 58 -12.34 0.57 -6.86
CA ASP A 58 -12.75 -0.67 -6.18
C ASP A 58 -11.52 -1.42 -5.65
N VAL A 59 -10.41 -1.38 -6.40
CA VAL A 59 -9.12 -1.92 -5.95
C VAL A 59 -8.57 -1.13 -4.76
N VAL A 60 -8.66 0.20 -4.79
CA VAL A 60 -8.22 1.04 -3.66
C VAL A 60 -9.02 0.72 -2.40
N TRP A 61 -10.34 0.55 -2.52
CA TRP A 61 -11.18 0.19 -1.38
C TRP A 61 -10.90 -1.22 -0.84
N ASP A 62 -10.69 -2.22 -1.71
CA ASP A 62 -10.30 -3.57 -1.29
C ASP A 62 -8.97 -3.56 -0.49
N ILE A 63 -8.01 -2.72 -0.91
CA ILE A 63 -6.75 -2.56 -0.17
C ILE A 63 -7.02 -2.04 1.24
N VAL A 64 -7.82 -0.99 1.36
CA VAL A 64 -8.12 -0.36 2.65
C VAL A 64 -8.88 -1.30 3.58
N GLU A 65 -9.91 -1.97 3.08
CA GLU A 65 -10.80 -2.79 3.91
C GLU A 65 -10.18 -4.15 4.25
N ASN A 66 -9.56 -4.81 3.28
CA ASN A 66 -9.14 -6.20 3.41
C ASN A 66 -7.62 -6.35 3.54
N LYS A 67 -6.84 -5.73 2.66
CA LYS A 67 -5.40 -5.99 2.56
C LYS A 67 -4.57 -5.35 3.67
N LEU A 68 -4.90 -4.13 4.08
CA LEU A 68 -4.18 -3.45 5.17
C LEU A 68 -4.30 -4.20 6.50
N THR A 69 -5.45 -4.80 6.79
CA THR A 69 -5.65 -5.60 8.01
C THR A 69 -4.77 -6.85 8.00
N GLU A 70 -4.67 -7.55 6.87
CA GLU A 70 -3.79 -8.71 6.71
C GLU A 70 -2.32 -8.32 6.83
N LEU A 71 -1.94 -7.22 6.18
CA LEU A 71 -0.58 -6.69 6.24
C LEU A 71 -0.17 -6.33 7.67
N LEU A 72 -1.05 -5.66 8.43
CA LEU A 72 -0.76 -5.30 9.81
C LEU A 72 -0.51 -6.54 10.68
N LYS A 73 -1.31 -7.61 10.49
CA LYS A 73 -1.10 -8.88 11.20
C LYS A 73 0.23 -9.53 10.85
N ALA A 74 0.67 -9.41 9.61
CA ALA A 74 1.95 -9.97 9.16
C ALA A 74 3.16 -9.18 9.68
N ILE A 75 3.04 -7.84 9.79
CA ILE A 75 4.12 -6.97 10.28
C ILE A 75 4.19 -6.92 11.81
N ALA A 76 3.06 -7.02 12.53
CA ALA A 76 3.02 -6.85 13.98
C ALA A 76 4.03 -7.72 14.77
N PRO A 77 4.31 -8.98 14.39
CA PRO A 77 5.35 -9.80 15.05
C PRO A 77 6.79 -9.34 14.83
N LEU A 78 7.02 -8.38 13.93
CA LEU A 78 8.34 -7.85 13.56
C LEU A 78 8.68 -6.52 14.25
N LEU A 79 7.76 -5.99 15.06
CA LEU A 79 7.89 -4.76 15.86
C LEU A 79 8.40 -5.07 17.26
#